data_AF-A0A2P2BU31-F1
#
_entry.id   AF-A0A2P2BU31-F1
#
_cell.length_a   1.000
_cell.length_b   1.000
_cell.length_c   1.000
_cell.angle_alpha   90.00
_cell.angle_beta   90.00
_cell.angle_gamma   90.00
#
_symmetry.space_group_name_H-M   'P 1'
#
loop_
_entity.id
_entity.type
_entity.pdbx_description
1 polymer ?
#
loop_
_entity_poly.entity_id
_entity_poly.type
_entity_poly.pdbx_seq_one_letter_code
_entity_poly.pdbx_strand_id
1 'polypeptide(L)'
;MKKFLALFTLIFSLGLVGCSSKAEVKDVPVNDIKDAINNEATLPVQPVADVDAKDFYIFESVKDNIQEGFVLQSMMNVNLQDVFVVKTDNVEKIKSAIDEYKNGDSFKMFADGYGGENNITAAANSILKNKGNYVYFIATNNATDVESKILKVIEK
;
A
#
# COMPACT_ATOMS: atom_id res chain seq x y z
N MET A 1 -18.47 -67.00 18.35
CA MET A 1 -18.28 -66.34 17.03
C MET A 1 -19.53 -65.54 16.68
N LYS A 2 -19.53 -64.23 16.93
CA LYS A 2 -20.50 -63.27 16.37
C LYS A 2 -19.76 -61.94 16.19
N LYS A 3 -19.23 -61.70 15.01
CA LYS A 3 -18.71 -60.38 14.60
C LYS A 3 -19.88 -59.65 13.95
N PHE A 4 -20.46 -58.67 14.63
CA PHE A 4 -21.42 -57.76 14.01
C PHE A 4 -20.76 -56.39 13.82
N LEU A 5 -20.72 -56.02 12.56
CA LEU A 5 -20.20 -54.80 11.95
C LEU A 5 -21.09 -53.62 12.38
N ALA A 6 -20.51 -52.55 12.91
CA ALA A 6 -21.19 -51.26 13.05
C ALA A 6 -20.29 -50.19 12.41
N LEU A 7 -20.62 -49.89 11.16
CA LEU A 7 -20.01 -48.89 10.30
C LEU A 7 -20.51 -47.49 10.75
N PHE A 8 -19.73 -46.77 11.53
CA PHE A 8 -20.02 -45.37 11.86
C PHE A 8 -19.52 -44.47 10.73
N THR A 9 -20.43 -44.13 9.81
CA THR A 9 -20.23 -43.07 8.82
C THR A 9 -20.46 -41.73 9.50
N LEU A 10 -19.38 -41.12 10.01
CA LEU A 10 -19.40 -39.73 10.43
C LEU A 10 -19.18 -38.87 9.19
N ILE A 11 -20.28 -38.39 8.60
CA ILE A 11 -20.28 -37.37 7.56
C ILE A 11 -19.82 -36.07 8.23
N PHE A 12 -18.50 -35.83 8.22
CA PHE A 12 -17.96 -34.53 8.55
C PHE A 12 -18.33 -33.61 7.40
N SER A 13 -19.36 -32.78 7.60
CA SER A 13 -19.77 -31.74 6.69
C SER A 13 -18.54 -30.93 6.31
N LEU A 14 -18.15 -31.04 5.04
CA LEU A 14 -17.19 -30.18 4.39
C LEU A 14 -17.56 -28.75 4.75
N GLY A 15 -16.76 -28.15 5.62
CA GLY A 15 -16.78 -26.72 5.82
C GLY A 15 -16.63 -26.11 4.43
N LEU A 16 -17.68 -25.42 3.99
CA LEU A 16 -17.58 -24.40 2.97
C LEU A 16 -16.49 -23.44 3.44
N VAL A 17 -15.24 -23.72 3.07
CA VAL A 17 -14.22 -22.70 2.87
C VAL A 17 -14.80 -21.84 1.79
N GLY A 18 -15.50 -20.78 2.22
CA GLY A 18 -15.93 -19.72 1.35
C GLY A 18 -14.70 -19.29 0.58
N CYS A 19 -14.68 -19.60 -0.71
CA CYS A 19 -13.95 -18.82 -1.68
C CYS A 19 -14.50 -17.40 -1.57
N SER A 20 -13.96 -16.64 -0.63
CA SER A 20 -13.88 -15.20 -0.77
C SER A 20 -13.16 -15.01 -2.09
N SER A 21 -13.90 -14.52 -3.09
CA SER A 21 -13.33 -14.11 -4.36
C SER A 21 -12.36 -12.98 -4.07
N LYS A 22 -11.14 -13.33 -3.64
CA LYS A 22 -10.00 -12.42 -3.69
C LYS A 22 -9.92 -12.01 -5.14
N ALA A 23 -10.33 -10.77 -5.42
CA ALA A 23 -10.12 -10.16 -6.71
C ALA A 23 -8.66 -10.44 -7.09
N GLU A 24 -8.49 -11.12 -8.22
CA GLU A 24 -7.20 -11.57 -8.66
C GLU A 24 -6.34 -10.34 -8.92
N VAL A 25 -5.11 -10.33 -8.39
CA VAL A 25 -4.21 -9.19 -8.52
C VAL A 25 -3.36 -9.41 -9.77
N LYS A 26 -3.42 -8.47 -10.71
CA LYS A 26 -2.58 -8.42 -11.91
C LYS A 26 -1.13 -8.18 -11.49
N ASP A 27 -0.23 -8.94 -12.09
CA ASP A 27 1.20 -8.69 -11.98
C ASP A 27 1.62 -7.69 -13.06
N VAL A 28 1.95 -6.46 -12.64
CA VAL A 28 2.28 -5.33 -13.51
C VAL A 28 3.54 -4.64 -12.99
N PRO A 29 4.29 -3.93 -13.85
CA PRO A 29 5.36 -3.04 -13.41
C PRO A 29 4.81 -1.91 -12.54
N VAL A 30 5.56 -1.49 -11.52
CA VAL A 30 5.12 -0.33 -10.70
C VAL A 30 5.11 0.98 -11.49
N ASN A 31 5.84 1.04 -12.61
CA ASN A 31 5.81 2.22 -13.48
C ASN A 31 4.43 2.45 -14.12
N ASP A 32 3.69 1.39 -14.45
CA ASP A 32 2.32 1.51 -15.00
C ASP A 32 1.39 2.18 -13.98
N ILE A 33 1.60 1.89 -12.68
CA ILE A 33 0.88 2.51 -11.56
C ILE A 33 1.28 3.99 -11.45
N LYS A 34 2.58 4.29 -11.53
CA LYS A 34 3.09 5.67 -11.49
C LYS A 34 2.52 6.51 -12.62
N ASP A 35 2.53 5.98 -13.84
CA ASP A 35 2.00 6.65 -15.03
C ASP A 35 0.49 6.90 -14.89
N ALA A 36 -0.27 5.95 -14.32
CA ALA A 36 -1.69 6.13 -14.05
C ALA A 36 -1.98 7.24 -13.02
N ILE A 37 -1.11 7.41 -12.02
CA ILE A 37 -1.23 8.49 -11.02
C ILE A 37 -0.93 9.85 -11.67
N ASN A 38 0.15 9.93 -12.46
CA ASN A 38 0.65 11.19 -13.05
C ASN A 38 -0.18 11.68 -14.26
N ASN A 39 -0.69 10.77 -15.10
CA ASN A 39 -1.36 11.14 -16.36
C ASN A 39 -2.76 11.76 -16.18
N GLU A 40 -3.38 11.65 -15.00
CA GLU A 40 -4.77 12.11 -14.78
C GLU A 40 -4.90 13.31 -13.83
N ALA A 41 -3.83 14.08 -13.61
CA ALA A 41 -3.81 15.19 -12.64
C ALA A 41 -4.32 14.75 -11.25
N THR A 42 -4.14 13.46 -10.92
CA THR A 42 -4.60 12.91 -9.65
C THR A 42 -3.85 13.56 -8.52
N LEU A 43 -2.59 13.97 -8.69
CA LEU A 43 -1.87 14.66 -7.62
C LEU A 43 -2.19 16.16 -7.60
N PRO A 44 -2.55 16.74 -6.44
CA PRO A 44 -2.84 18.18 -6.32
C PRO A 44 -1.68 19.07 -6.74
N VAL A 45 -0.44 18.57 -6.58
CA VAL A 45 0.79 19.24 -6.99
C VAL A 45 1.65 18.26 -7.78
N GLN A 46 2.34 18.72 -8.81
CA GLN A 46 3.33 17.89 -9.49
C GLN A 46 4.43 17.48 -8.49
N PRO A 47 4.75 16.18 -8.37
CA PRO A 47 5.85 15.73 -7.53
C PRO A 47 7.16 16.39 -7.95
N VAL A 48 7.97 16.77 -6.96
CA VAL A 48 9.33 17.25 -7.20
C VAL A 48 10.36 16.16 -7.02
N ALA A 49 9.99 15.10 -6.30
CA ALA A 49 10.74 13.85 -6.21
C ALA A 49 9.93 12.73 -6.87
N ASP A 50 10.58 12.03 -7.79
CA ASP A 50 10.19 10.72 -8.33
C ASP A 50 11.45 9.85 -8.23
N VAL A 51 11.53 9.08 -7.14
CA VAL A 51 12.72 8.30 -6.80
C VAL A 51 12.38 6.82 -6.74
N ASP A 52 13.34 5.97 -7.08
CA ASP A 52 13.23 4.54 -6.83
C ASP A 52 13.11 4.32 -5.31
N ALA A 53 12.17 3.46 -4.91
CA ALA A 53 11.96 3.17 -3.49
C ALA A 53 13.22 2.58 -2.83
N LYS A 54 14.09 1.88 -3.57
CA LYS A 54 15.36 1.35 -3.05
C LYS A 54 16.36 2.42 -2.65
N ASP A 55 16.26 3.60 -3.25
CA ASP A 55 17.15 4.74 -2.97
C ASP A 55 16.57 5.67 -1.90
N PHE A 56 15.33 5.42 -1.45
CA PHE A 56 14.66 6.26 -0.47
C PHE A 56 15.00 5.80 0.96
N TYR A 57 15.44 6.74 1.79
CA TYR A 57 16.08 6.46 3.08
C TYR A 57 15.25 5.60 4.05
N ILE A 58 13.91 5.68 4.01
CA ILE A 58 13.04 4.88 4.88
C ILE A 58 13.15 3.38 4.58
N PHE A 59 13.57 3.02 3.37
CA PHE A 59 13.62 1.65 2.90
C PHE A 59 15.01 1.03 2.99
N GLU A 60 16.04 1.76 3.45
CA GLU A 60 17.43 1.30 3.46
C GLU A 60 17.59 -0.07 4.16
N SER A 61 16.92 -0.27 5.30
CA SER A 61 16.98 -1.52 6.09
C SER A 61 16.19 -2.69 5.48
N VAL A 62 15.33 -2.40 4.49
CA VAL A 62 14.42 -3.37 3.87
C VAL A 62 14.59 -3.48 2.35
N LYS A 63 15.54 -2.75 1.74
CA LYS A 63 15.71 -2.63 0.28
C LYS A 63 15.85 -3.96 -0.46
N ASP A 64 16.47 -4.96 0.14
CA ASP A 64 16.61 -6.32 -0.43
C ASP A 64 15.27 -7.06 -0.56
N ASN A 65 14.22 -6.54 0.08
CA ASN A 65 12.86 -7.08 0.01
C ASN A 65 12.02 -6.35 -1.06
N ILE A 66 12.56 -5.33 -1.71
CA ILE A 66 11.88 -4.56 -2.76
C ILE A 66 12.20 -5.20 -4.11
N GLN A 67 11.18 -5.64 -4.83
CA GLN A 67 11.34 -6.05 -6.23
C GLN A 67 11.41 -4.80 -7.11
N GLU A 68 10.37 -3.97 -7.01
CA GLU A 68 10.21 -2.69 -7.70
C GLU A 68 9.50 -1.71 -6.77
N GLY A 69 9.78 -0.41 -6.88
CA GLY A 69 8.98 0.58 -6.18
C GLY A 69 9.35 2.00 -6.55
N PHE A 70 8.44 2.92 -6.26
CA PHE A 70 8.68 4.35 -6.44
C PHE A 70 8.15 5.14 -5.24
N VAL A 71 8.69 6.33 -5.08
CA VAL A 71 8.28 7.33 -4.11
C VAL A 71 8.08 8.65 -4.82
N LEU A 72 6.86 9.19 -4.73
CA LEU A 72 6.52 10.53 -5.17
C LEU A 72 6.40 11.44 -3.95
N GLN A 73 7.12 12.57 -3.96
CA GLN A 73 6.98 13.59 -2.91
C GLN A 73 6.85 14.99 -3.51
N SER A 74 6.06 15.85 -2.87
CA SER A 74 6.09 17.30 -3.12
C SER A 74 7.10 18.01 -2.21
N MET A 75 7.38 19.29 -2.47
CA MET A 75 8.24 20.06 -1.57
C MET A 75 7.58 20.15 -0.18
N MET A 76 8.31 19.79 0.88
CA MET A 76 7.78 19.73 2.25
C MET A 76 7.10 21.02 2.71
N ASN A 77 7.55 22.19 2.25
CA ASN A 77 6.98 23.49 2.61
C ASN A 77 5.72 23.86 1.81
N VAL A 78 5.28 23.03 0.87
CA VAL A 78 4.13 23.30 -0.01
C VAL A 78 2.92 22.46 0.40
N ASN A 79 3.02 21.12 0.36
CA ASN A 79 1.95 20.21 0.76
C ASN A 79 2.52 18.84 1.18
N LEU A 80 1.89 18.20 2.17
CA LEU A 80 2.09 16.78 2.41
C LEU A 80 1.48 16.01 1.23
N GLN A 81 2.36 15.44 0.40
CA GLN A 81 2.00 14.62 -0.75
C GLN A 81 3.04 13.53 -0.90
N ASP A 82 2.94 12.51 -0.07
CA ASP A 82 3.77 11.31 -0.14
C ASP A 82 2.95 10.18 -0.77
N VAL A 83 3.45 9.61 -1.86
CA VAL A 83 2.89 8.41 -2.47
C VAL A 83 3.99 7.39 -2.67
N PHE A 84 3.93 6.30 -1.91
CA PHE A 84 4.86 5.18 -2.02
C PHE A 84 4.11 4.00 -2.60
N VAL A 85 4.69 3.31 -3.58
CA VAL A 85 4.18 2.03 -4.08
C VAL A 85 5.36 1.08 -4.22
N VAL A 86 5.27 -0.06 -3.55
CA VAL A 86 6.34 -1.05 -3.46
C VAL A 86 5.77 -2.42 -3.76
N LYS A 87 6.37 -3.10 -4.73
CA LYS A 87 6.13 -4.51 -5.06
C LYS A 87 7.15 -5.37 -4.31
N THR A 88 6.67 -6.35 -3.56
CA THR A 88 7.49 -7.13 -2.61
C THR A 88 6.90 -8.51 -2.32
N ASP A 89 7.75 -9.51 -2.09
CA ASP A 89 7.33 -10.79 -1.51
C ASP A 89 7.17 -10.73 0.02
N ASN A 90 7.66 -9.66 0.67
CA ASN A 90 7.66 -9.48 2.11
C ASN A 90 6.86 -8.24 2.53
N VAL A 91 5.54 -8.32 2.30
CA VAL A 91 4.56 -7.26 2.58
C VAL A 91 4.68 -6.69 3.99
N GLU A 92 4.78 -7.55 5.01
CA GLU A 92 4.79 -7.11 6.40
C GLU A 92 6.05 -6.28 6.71
N LYS A 93 7.21 -6.68 6.20
CA LYS A 93 8.46 -5.95 6.42
C LYS A 93 8.44 -4.56 5.78
N ILE A 94 7.88 -4.43 4.57
CA ILE A 94 7.71 -3.13 3.91
C ILE A 94 6.69 -2.27 4.66
N LYS A 95 5.55 -2.83 5.09
CA LYS A 95 4.55 -2.11 5.87
C LYS A 95 5.12 -1.60 7.20
N SER A 96 5.93 -2.39 7.89
CA SER A 96 6.59 -1.95 9.13
C SER A 96 7.50 -0.76 8.91
N ALA A 97 8.34 -0.77 7.86
CA ALA A 97 9.22 0.37 7.55
C ALA A 97 8.43 1.66 7.27
N ILE A 98 7.30 1.54 6.55
CA ILE A 98 6.44 2.70 6.27
C ILE A 98 5.68 3.16 7.52
N ASP A 99 5.22 2.23 8.36
CA ASP A 99 4.54 2.57 9.62
C ASP A 99 5.51 3.28 10.59
N GLU A 100 6.77 2.86 10.65
CA GLU A 100 7.82 3.57 11.40
C GLU A 100 8.00 5.01 10.89
N TYR A 101 8.06 5.20 9.56
CA TYR A 101 8.10 6.54 8.96
C TYR A 101 6.88 7.39 9.34
N LYS A 102 5.67 6.84 9.19
CA LYS A 102 4.40 7.52 9.51
C LYS A 102 4.31 7.92 10.99
N ASN A 103 4.93 7.15 11.89
CA ASN A 103 4.95 7.44 13.32
C ASN A 103 6.19 8.25 13.76
N GLY A 104 7.10 8.56 12.84
CA GLY A 104 8.31 9.35 13.09
C GLY A 104 8.05 10.86 13.13
N ASP A 105 9.00 11.59 13.72
CA ASP A 105 8.85 13.04 13.98
C ASP A 105 8.71 13.86 12.70
N SER A 106 9.41 13.47 11.63
CA SER A 106 9.34 14.13 10.32
C SER A 106 7.95 14.07 9.69
N PHE A 107 7.20 12.98 9.89
CA PHE A 107 5.82 12.89 9.41
C PHE A 107 4.86 13.61 10.37
N LYS A 108 5.08 13.46 11.68
CA LYS A 108 4.24 14.07 12.73
C LYS A 108 4.17 15.59 12.64
N MET A 109 5.24 16.28 12.24
CA MET A 109 5.17 17.74 12.08
C MET A 109 4.06 18.20 11.13
N PHE A 110 3.72 17.42 10.09
CA PHE A 110 2.60 17.72 9.21
C PHE A 110 1.25 17.54 9.92
N ALA A 111 1.12 16.50 10.74
CA ALA A 111 -0.06 16.29 11.59
C ALA A 111 -0.22 17.39 12.64
N ASP A 112 0.89 18.01 13.08
CA ASP A 112 0.91 19.15 14.01
C ASP A 112 0.70 20.52 13.32
N GLY A 113 0.46 20.52 12.00
CA GLY A 113 0.09 21.73 11.24
C GLY A 113 1.22 22.39 10.45
N TYR A 114 2.39 21.77 10.36
CA TYR A 114 3.45 22.25 9.47
C TYR A 114 2.96 22.31 8.02
N GLY A 115 3.07 23.48 7.39
CA GLY A 115 2.57 23.73 6.04
C GLY A 115 1.04 23.90 5.93
N GLY A 116 0.32 24.00 7.05
CA GLY A 116 -1.10 24.39 7.10
C GLY A 116 -2.10 23.26 7.38
N GLU A 117 -3.37 23.61 7.57
CA GLU A 117 -4.46 22.67 7.95
C GLU A 117 -4.70 21.54 6.93
N ASN A 118 -4.41 21.82 5.66
CA ASN A 118 -4.48 20.81 4.60
C ASN A 118 -3.51 19.64 4.87
N ASN A 119 -2.34 19.90 5.44
CA ASN A 119 -1.38 18.84 5.75
C ASN A 119 -1.82 18.00 6.96
N ILE A 120 -2.49 18.61 7.93
CA ILE A 120 -3.11 17.89 9.05
C ILE A 120 -4.13 16.88 8.50
N THR A 121 -4.98 17.35 7.58
CA THR A 121 -6.00 16.52 6.95
C THR A 121 -5.38 15.39 6.12
N ALA A 122 -4.36 15.69 5.31
CA ALA A 122 -3.62 14.68 4.53
C ALA A 122 -2.93 13.64 5.42
N ALA A 123 -2.35 14.05 6.55
CA ALA A 123 -1.69 13.16 7.49
C ALA A 123 -2.70 12.24 8.22
N ALA A 124 -3.80 12.83 8.71
CA ALA A 124 -4.85 12.11 9.43
C ALA A 124 -5.57 11.09 8.54
N ASN A 125 -5.77 11.41 7.27
CA ASN A 125 -6.43 10.55 6.28
C ASN A 125 -5.45 9.69 5.47
N SER A 126 -4.18 9.60 5.90
CA SER A 126 -3.18 8.81 5.20
C SER A 126 -3.56 7.32 5.16
N ILE A 127 -3.26 6.68 4.04
CA ILE A 127 -3.62 5.28 3.77
C ILE A 127 -2.34 4.46 3.73
N LEU A 128 -2.24 3.41 4.54
CA LEU A 128 -1.23 2.36 4.43
C LEU A 128 -1.93 1.02 4.26
N LYS A 129 -1.84 0.41 3.08
CA LYS A 129 -2.48 -0.88 2.78
C LYS A 129 -1.62 -1.71 1.85
N ASN A 130 -2.08 -2.93 1.59
CA ASN A 130 -1.52 -3.77 0.56
C ASN A 130 -2.64 -4.50 -0.22
N LYS A 131 -2.35 -4.80 -1.48
CA LYS A 131 -3.17 -5.66 -2.34
C LYS A 131 -2.25 -6.64 -3.05
N GLY A 132 -2.37 -7.93 -2.73
CA GLY A 132 -1.38 -8.91 -3.18
C GLY A 132 0.02 -8.55 -2.66
N ASN A 133 0.99 -8.53 -3.58
CA ASN A 133 2.39 -8.15 -3.34
C ASN A 133 2.66 -6.64 -3.44
N TYR A 134 1.64 -5.80 -3.68
CA TYR A 134 1.80 -4.35 -3.71
C TYR A 134 1.45 -3.76 -2.34
N VAL A 135 2.43 -3.11 -1.70
CA VAL A 135 2.26 -2.26 -0.52
C VAL A 135 2.25 -0.82 -0.99
N TYR A 136 1.31 -0.01 -0.51
CA TYR A 136 1.23 1.39 -0.85
C TYR A 136 0.91 2.27 0.36
N PHE A 137 1.52 3.44 0.36
CA PHE A 137 1.27 4.50 1.31
C PHE A 137 0.93 5.79 0.59
N ILE A 138 -0.11 6.48 1.08
CA ILE A 138 -0.66 7.66 0.44
C ILE A 138 -0.99 8.67 1.53
N ALA A 139 -0.26 9.77 1.57
CA ALA A 139 -0.56 10.92 2.41
C ALA A 139 -0.68 12.16 1.53
N THR A 140 -1.90 12.46 1.10
CA THR A 140 -2.30 13.63 0.30
C THR A 140 -3.80 13.90 0.54
N ASN A 141 -4.28 15.11 0.25
CA ASN A 141 -5.67 15.49 0.48
C ASN A 141 -6.70 14.65 -0.30
N ASN A 142 -6.26 13.98 -1.35
CA ASN A 142 -7.10 13.17 -2.21
C ASN A 142 -6.65 11.70 -2.23
N ALA A 143 -6.22 11.19 -1.07
CA ALA A 143 -5.63 9.85 -0.95
C ALA A 143 -6.51 8.73 -1.53
N THR A 144 -7.83 8.82 -1.39
CA THR A 144 -8.79 7.84 -1.93
C THR A 144 -8.81 7.79 -3.46
N ASP A 145 -8.59 8.92 -4.13
CA ASP A 145 -8.54 8.98 -5.59
C ASP A 145 -7.26 8.33 -6.09
N VAL A 146 -6.13 8.61 -5.43
CA VAL A 146 -4.84 7.95 -5.70
C VAL A 146 -4.94 6.45 -5.45
N GLU A 147 -5.55 6.01 -4.35
CA GLU A 147 -5.78 4.59 -4.06
C GLU A 147 -6.59 3.94 -5.18
N SER A 148 -7.66 4.60 -5.64
CA SER A 148 -8.49 4.09 -6.73
C SER A 148 -7.72 3.93 -8.03
N LYS A 149 -6.75 4.81 -8.33
CA LYS A 149 -5.87 4.66 -9.51
C LYS A 149 -4.96 3.44 -9.37
N ILE A 150 -4.33 3.27 -8.22
CA ILE A 150 -3.49 2.09 -7.93
C ILE A 150 -4.31 0.82 -8.13
N LEU A 151 -5.48 0.73 -7.48
CA LEU A 151 -6.35 -0.45 -7.56
C LEU A 151 -6.83 -0.73 -8.98
N LYS A 152 -7.23 0.29 -9.74
CA LYS A 152 -7.66 0.12 -11.15
C LYS A 152 -6.59 -0.52 -12.03
N VAL A 153 -5.30 -0.26 -11.74
CA VAL A 153 -4.18 -0.84 -12.47
C VAL A 153 -3.93 -2.29 -12.06
N ILE A 154 -3.96 -2.60 -10.76
CA ILE A 154 -3.54 -3.90 -10.23
C ILE A 154 -4.69 -4.90 -10.01
N GLU A 155 -5.95 -4.49 -9.98
CA GLU A 155 -7.08 -5.40 -9.82
C GLU A 155 -7.58 -5.91 -11.18
N LYS A 156 -7.96 -7.19 -11.26
CA LYS A 156 -8.59 -7.78 -12.45
C LYS A 156 -9.99 -7.27 -12.70
#